data_AF-A0A832PXJ6-F1
#
_entry.id   AF-A0A832PXJ6-F1
#
_cell.length_a   1.000
_cell.length_b   1.000
_cell.length_c   1.000
_cell.angle_alpha   90.00
_cell.angle_beta   90.00
_cell.angle_gamma   90.00
#
_symmetry.space_group_name_H-M   'P 1'
#
loop_
_entity.id
_entity.type
_entity.pdbx_description
1 polymer ?
#
loop_
_entity_poly.entity_id
_entity_poly.type
_entity_poly.pdbx_seq_one_letter_code
_entity_poly.pdbx_strand_id
1 'polypeptide(L)'
;MISKKGIVLIGIAVVLLALIARVLICGYSALFEGQALLRAGDAQKAVSSFGKAARWYLPFVGPQKAAWTSLFEIADGDDPELSLSALRHIRGSILGSRWIVVPDSATLAQANSRIAELMAVQDFKERGDRALSAAQHLELLEKDFTPFALGSTLAVLLFIGWVSSLFILAWFGMSKDGKIYWPRFVGIGVVSICLLASWLVTLWLL
;
A
#
# COMPACT_ATOMS: atom_id res chain seq x y z
N MET A 1 12.54 28.30 27.04
CA MET A 1 11.34 28.64 26.22
C MET A 1 11.35 27.77 24.97
N ILE A 2 10.36 26.89 24.80
CA ILE A 2 10.21 26.11 23.56
C ILE A 2 9.67 27.07 22.49
N SER A 3 10.35 27.17 21.35
CA SER A 3 9.89 28.00 20.23
C SER A 3 8.59 27.43 19.64
N LYS A 4 7.78 28.25 18.95
CA LYS A 4 6.58 27.76 18.24
C LYS A 4 6.90 26.58 17.29
N LYS A 5 8.07 26.60 16.65
CA LYS A 5 8.58 25.49 15.82
C LYS A 5 8.84 24.23 16.66
N GLY A 6 9.37 24.37 17.87
CA GLY A 6 9.58 23.27 18.81
C GLY A 6 8.28 22.59 19.24
N ILE A 7 7.21 23.35 19.50
CA ILE A 7 5.89 22.79 19.84
C ILE A 7 5.33 21.96 18.67
N VAL A 8 5.44 22.48 17.44
CA VAL A 8 4.98 21.76 16.23
C VAL A 8 5.76 20.45 16.03
N LEU A 9 7.09 20.49 16.18
CA LEU A 9 7.94 19.30 16.06
C LEU A 9 7.59 18.24 17.11
N ILE A 10 7.36 18.65 18.37
CA ILE A 10 6.93 17.75 19.44
C ILE A 10 5.57 17.13 19.09
N GLY A 11 4.61 17.92 18.60
CA GLY A 11 3.32 17.42 18.17
C GLY A 11 3.43 16.35 17.07
N ILE A 12 4.23 16.61 16.03
CA ILE A 12 4.50 15.64 14.95
C ILE A 12 5.13 14.37 15.52
N ALA A 13 6.15 14.51 16.38
CA ALA A 13 6.84 13.37 16.98
C ALA A 13 5.89 12.50 17.81
N VAL A 14 4.99 13.09 18.60
CA VAL A 14 3.99 12.37 19.40
C VAL A 14 3.03 11.59 18.50
N VAL A 15 2.55 12.20 17.41
CA VAL A 15 1.67 11.51 16.45
C VAL A 15 2.39 10.34 15.78
N LEU A 16 3.62 10.55 15.30
CA LEU A 16 4.42 9.48 14.69
C LEU A 16 4.68 8.33 15.68
N LEU A 17 5.01 8.65 16.93
CA LEU A 17 5.23 7.65 17.97
C LEU A 17 3.95 6.85 18.25
N ALA A 18 2.79 7.50 18.31
CA ALA A 18 1.51 6.82 18.50
C ALA A 18 1.18 5.89 17.32
N LEU A 19 1.48 6.29 16.08
CA LEU A 19 1.30 5.45 14.89
C LEU A 19 2.24 4.23 14.92
N ILE A 20 3.52 4.43 15.25
CA ILE A 20 4.50 3.34 15.40
C ILE A 20 4.03 2.36 16.48
N ALA A 21 3.63 2.87 17.65
CA ALA A 21 3.13 2.04 18.74
C ALA A 21 1.92 1.21 18.29
N ARG A 22 0.97 1.82 17.57
CA ARG A 22 -0.19 1.12 17.01
C ARG A 22 0.20 -0.01 16.07
N VAL A 23 1.12 0.25 15.12
CA VAL A 23 1.60 -0.77 14.17
C VAL A 23 2.22 -1.95 14.92
N LEU A 24 3.06 -1.68 15.92
CA LEU A 24 3.70 -2.73 16.72
C LEU A 24 2.67 -3.52 17.54
N ILE A 25 1.79 -2.86 18.30
CA ILE A 25 0.82 -3.53 19.15
C ILE A 25 -0.14 -4.39 18.32
N CYS A 26 -0.74 -3.83 17.27
CA CYS A 26 -1.68 -4.56 16.42
C CYS A 26 -0.99 -5.68 15.64
N GLY A 27 0.23 -5.45 15.15
CA GLY A 27 0.98 -6.44 14.40
C GLY A 27 1.43 -7.62 15.27
N TYR A 28 1.98 -7.37 16.47
CA TYR A 28 2.35 -8.45 17.40
C TYR A 28 1.14 -9.19 17.95
N SER A 29 0.03 -8.49 18.23
CA SER A 29 -1.22 -9.14 18.63
C SER A 29 -1.69 -10.15 17.58
N ALA A 30 -1.70 -9.75 16.30
CA ALA A 30 -2.09 -10.64 15.20
C ALA A 30 -1.09 -11.79 14.99
N LEU A 31 0.21 -11.55 15.19
CA LEU A 31 1.25 -12.58 15.12
C LEU A 31 1.03 -13.66 16.20
N PHE A 32 0.79 -13.24 17.45
CA PHE A 32 0.55 -14.17 18.56
C PHE A 32 -0.78 -14.91 18.41
N GLU A 33 -1.82 -14.23 17.90
CA GLU A 33 -3.08 -14.88 17.53
C GLU A 33 -2.85 -15.98 16.48
N GLY A 34 -2.08 -15.70 15.43
CA GLY A 34 -1.71 -16.70 14.41
C GLY A 34 -0.96 -17.89 15.00
N GLN A 35 0.00 -17.65 15.89
CA GLN A 35 0.72 -18.73 16.58
C GLN A 35 -0.19 -19.58 17.47
N ALA A 36 -1.13 -18.95 18.17
CA ALA A 36 -2.10 -19.66 19.00
C ALA A 36 -3.03 -20.54 18.15
N LEU A 37 -3.53 -20.02 17.02
CA LEU A 37 -4.36 -20.76 16.08
C LEU A 37 -3.61 -21.94 15.44
N LEU A 38 -2.34 -21.75 15.09
CA LEU A 38 -1.51 -22.81 14.54
C LEU A 38 -1.28 -23.94 15.56
N ARG A 39 -1.01 -23.61 16.83
CA ARG A 39 -0.92 -24.60 17.93
C ARG A 39 -2.24 -25.33 18.20
N ALA A 40 -3.37 -24.67 17.94
CA ALA A 40 -4.70 -25.28 18.04
C ALA A 40 -5.06 -26.14 16.82
N GLY A 41 -4.19 -26.23 15.80
CA GLY A 41 -4.42 -27.00 14.58
C GLY A 41 -5.27 -26.28 13.52
N ASP A 42 -5.65 -25.01 13.73
CA ASP A 42 -6.45 -24.23 12.79
C ASP A 42 -5.55 -23.41 11.85
N ALA A 43 -4.87 -24.13 10.94
CA ALA A 43 -3.89 -23.54 10.04
C ALA A 43 -4.49 -22.49 9.09
N GLN A 44 -5.75 -22.69 8.66
CA GLN A 44 -6.43 -21.75 7.77
C GLN A 44 -6.68 -20.39 8.45
N LYS A 45 -7.17 -20.38 9.70
CA LYS A 45 -7.28 -19.11 10.44
C LYS A 45 -5.91 -18.53 10.79
N ALA A 46 -4.92 -19.38 11.08
CA ALA A 46 -3.56 -18.93 11.34
C ALA A 46 -2.98 -18.14 10.16
N VAL A 47 -3.15 -18.62 8.91
CA VAL A 47 -2.75 -17.90 7.69
C VAL A 47 -3.38 -16.50 7.61
N SER A 48 -4.67 -16.38 7.92
CA SER A 48 -5.35 -15.06 7.93
C SER A 48 -4.74 -14.11 8.96
N SER A 49 -4.49 -14.59 10.19
CA SER A 49 -3.90 -13.81 11.27
C SER A 49 -2.45 -13.42 10.99
N PHE A 50 -1.63 -14.33 10.46
CA PHE A 50 -0.28 -13.99 9.99
C PHE A 50 -0.31 -13.02 8.81
N GLY A 51 -1.25 -13.15 7.89
CA GLY A 51 -1.46 -12.18 6.81
C GLY A 51 -1.80 -10.79 7.31
N LYS A 52 -2.57 -10.67 8.41
CA LYS A 52 -2.81 -9.38 9.09
C LYS A 52 -1.52 -8.83 9.72
N ALA A 53 -0.76 -9.66 10.42
CA ALA A 53 0.51 -9.27 11.03
C ALA A 53 1.53 -8.80 9.98
N ALA A 54 1.62 -9.50 8.84
CA ALA A 54 2.50 -9.17 7.72
C ALA A 54 2.18 -7.80 7.09
N ARG A 55 0.90 -7.38 7.09
CA ARG A 55 0.48 -6.06 6.59
C ARG A 55 0.80 -4.91 7.55
N TRP A 56 1.06 -5.18 8.83
CA TRP A 56 1.55 -4.19 9.78
C TRP A 56 3.06 -3.94 9.59
N TYR A 57 3.39 -3.41 8.40
CA TYR A 57 4.76 -3.17 7.99
C TYR A 57 5.34 -1.93 8.68
N LEU A 58 6.53 -2.10 9.25
CA LEU A 58 7.37 -1.01 9.72
C LEU A 58 8.80 -1.27 9.20
N PRO A 59 9.48 -0.28 8.59
CA PRO A 59 10.82 -0.48 8.09
C PRO A 59 11.79 -0.95 9.18
N PHE A 60 12.65 -1.91 8.84
CA PHE A 60 13.73 -2.47 9.68
C PHE A 60 13.30 -3.29 10.90
N VAL A 61 12.20 -2.93 11.56
CA VAL A 61 11.71 -3.57 12.79
C VAL A 61 10.22 -3.82 12.69
N GLY A 62 9.75 -4.95 13.23
CA GLY A 62 8.32 -5.25 13.33
C GLY A 62 7.98 -6.74 13.18
N PRO A 63 6.70 -7.09 13.32
CA PRO A 63 6.22 -8.47 13.33
C PRO A 63 6.18 -9.10 11.94
N GLN A 64 6.32 -8.31 10.86
CA GLN A 64 6.14 -8.77 9.50
C GLN A 64 7.12 -9.88 9.09
N LYS A 65 8.39 -9.80 9.52
CA LYS A 65 9.40 -10.82 9.15
C LYS A 65 9.05 -12.17 9.79
N ALA A 66 8.70 -12.15 11.08
CA ALA A 66 8.26 -13.36 11.78
C ALA A 66 6.97 -13.93 11.16
N ALA A 67 6.03 -13.06 10.76
CA ALA A 67 4.82 -13.50 10.08
C ALA A 67 5.12 -14.12 8.70
N TRP A 68 6.04 -13.54 7.92
CA TRP A 68 6.47 -14.13 6.64
C TRP A 68 7.16 -15.48 6.84
N THR A 69 8.04 -15.61 7.83
CA THR A 69 8.65 -16.90 8.19
C THR A 69 7.56 -17.94 8.48
N SER A 70 6.60 -17.64 9.35
CA SER A 70 5.50 -18.57 9.65
C SER A 70 4.61 -18.87 8.45
N LEU A 71 4.39 -17.91 7.55
CA LEU A 71 3.65 -18.14 6.30
C LEU A 71 4.42 -19.04 5.33
N PHE A 72 5.75 -18.90 5.24
CA PHE A 72 6.55 -19.82 4.44
C PHE A 72 6.58 -21.22 5.02
N GLU A 73 6.70 -21.36 6.35
CA GLU A 73 6.61 -22.65 7.04
C GLU A 73 5.26 -23.34 6.76
N ILE A 74 4.15 -22.59 6.79
CA ILE A 74 2.83 -23.13 6.39
C ILE A 74 2.83 -23.50 4.90
N ALA A 75 3.47 -22.70 4.05
CA ALA A 75 3.54 -22.97 2.61
C ALA A 75 4.41 -24.18 2.23
N ASP A 76 5.29 -24.62 3.12
CA ASP A 76 6.09 -25.84 2.97
C ASP A 76 5.29 -27.13 3.32
N GLY A 77 4.05 -26.99 3.81
CA GLY A 77 3.17 -28.11 4.09
C GLY A 77 2.56 -28.77 2.85
N ASP A 78 1.89 -29.90 3.07
CA ASP A 78 1.36 -30.76 2.00
C ASP A 78 0.04 -30.27 1.36
N ASP A 79 -0.64 -29.30 1.97
CA ASP A 79 -1.91 -28.76 1.45
C ASP A 79 -1.64 -27.64 0.42
N PRO A 80 -1.81 -27.89 -0.90
CA PRO A 80 -1.46 -26.92 -1.93
C PRO A 80 -2.34 -25.67 -1.90
N GLU A 81 -3.60 -25.76 -1.45
CA GLU A 81 -4.50 -24.61 -1.38
C GLU A 81 -4.09 -23.69 -0.23
N LEU A 82 -3.78 -24.27 0.92
CA LEU A 82 -3.28 -23.54 2.08
C LEU A 82 -1.93 -22.90 1.77
N SER A 83 -1.02 -23.62 1.11
CA SER A 83 0.29 -23.11 0.72
C SER A 83 0.19 -21.94 -0.25
N LEU A 84 -0.67 -22.04 -1.26
CA LEU A 84 -0.93 -20.96 -2.20
C LEU A 84 -1.55 -19.74 -1.50
N SER A 85 -2.46 -19.95 -0.55
CA SER A 85 -3.06 -18.90 0.26
C SER A 85 -2.01 -18.16 1.11
N ALA A 86 -1.14 -18.90 1.79
CA ALA A 86 -0.07 -18.34 2.61
C ALA A 86 0.90 -17.48 1.79
N LEU A 87 1.35 -17.98 0.64
CA LEU A 87 2.24 -17.22 -0.26
C LEU A 87 1.56 -15.97 -0.82
N ARG A 88 0.26 -16.04 -1.16
CA ARG A 88 -0.52 -14.86 -1.59
C ARG A 88 -0.62 -13.80 -0.50
N HIS A 89 -0.70 -14.20 0.77
CA HIS A 89 -0.63 -13.26 1.90
C HIS A 89 0.73 -12.57 2.00
N ILE A 90 1.84 -13.29 1.80
CA ILE A 90 3.19 -12.70 1.74
C ILE A 90 3.25 -11.67 0.61
N ARG A 91 2.95 -12.10 -0.63
CA ARG A 91 2.92 -11.22 -1.81
C ARG A 91 2.06 -9.98 -1.59
N GLY A 92 0.83 -10.16 -1.12
CA GLY A 92 -0.12 -9.08 -0.87
C GLY A 92 0.36 -8.12 0.21
N SER A 93 1.03 -8.60 1.26
CA SER A 93 1.58 -7.74 2.31
C SER A 93 2.73 -6.86 1.83
N ILE A 94 3.62 -7.41 0.98
CA ILE A 94 4.75 -6.68 0.42
C ILE A 94 4.26 -5.63 -0.59
N LEU A 95 3.41 -6.05 -1.54
CA LEU A 95 2.86 -5.14 -2.55
C LEU A 95 1.92 -4.09 -1.94
N GLY A 96 1.23 -4.41 -0.85
CA GLY A 96 0.40 -3.45 -0.12
C GLY A 96 1.21 -2.42 0.68
N SER A 97 2.48 -2.69 0.95
CA SER A 97 3.41 -1.80 1.67
C SER A 97 4.32 -1.00 0.74
N ARG A 98 4.16 -1.15 -0.58
CA ARG A 98 4.94 -0.40 -1.57
C ARG A 98 4.53 1.06 -1.57
N TRP A 99 5.50 1.92 -1.84
CA TRP A 99 5.31 3.36 -1.97
C TRP A 99 6.08 3.80 -3.21
N ILE A 100 7.34 4.22 -3.06
CA ILE A 100 8.26 4.50 -4.16
C ILE A 100 9.04 3.25 -4.56
N VAL A 101 9.41 2.44 -3.57
CA VAL A 101 10.15 1.20 -3.74
C VAL A 101 9.35 0.03 -3.19
N VAL A 102 9.55 -1.15 -3.79
CA VAL A 102 9.01 -2.40 -3.27
C VAL A 102 9.87 -2.83 -2.08
N PRO A 103 9.31 -2.94 -0.86
CA PRO A 103 10.07 -3.45 0.27
C PRO A 103 10.37 -4.94 0.07
N ASP A 104 11.56 -5.37 0.50
CA ASP A 104 11.95 -6.79 0.53
C ASP A 104 11.70 -7.56 -0.80
N SER A 105 12.23 -7.01 -1.91
CA SER A 105 12.04 -7.57 -3.25
C SER A 105 12.51 -9.01 -3.39
N ALA A 106 13.51 -9.43 -2.60
CA ALA A 106 13.97 -10.82 -2.56
C ALA A 106 12.88 -11.77 -2.02
N THR A 107 12.24 -11.40 -0.91
CA THR A 107 11.12 -12.16 -0.34
C THR A 107 9.93 -12.21 -1.30
N LEU A 108 9.65 -11.10 -1.99
CA LEU A 108 8.61 -11.06 -3.02
C LEU A 108 8.92 -11.99 -4.20
N ALA A 109 10.15 -11.99 -4.71
CA ALA A 109 10.56 -12.86 -5.81
C ALA A 109 10.45 -14.34 -5.41
N GLN A 110 10.88 -14.68 -4.20
CA GLN A 110 10.74 -16.03 -3.65
C GLN A 110 9.26 -16.45 -3.57
N ALA A 111 8.39 -15.59 -3.05
CA ALA A 111 6.96 -15.88 -2.98
C ALA A 111 6.34 -16.03 -4.38
N ASN A 112 6.68 -15.14 -5.33
CA ASN A 112 6.18 -15.21 -6.70
C ASN A 112 6.60 -16.50 -7.41
N SER A 113 7.86 -16.93 -7.28
CA SER A 113 8.33 -18.20 -7.87
C SER A 113 7.50 -19.38 -7.39
N ARG A 114 7.31 -19.49 -6.07
CA ARG A 114 6.53 -20.58 -5.47
C ARG A 114 5.05 -20.52 -5.82
N ILE A 115 4.46 -19.32 -5.87
CA ILE A 115 3.08 -19.13 -6.35
C ILE A 115 2.96 -19.62 -7.79
N ALA A 116 3.92 -19.28 -8.65
CA ALA A 116 3.89 -19.65 -10.06
C ALA A 116 3.97 -21.16 -10.27
N GLU A 117 4.79 -21.86 -9.47
CA GLU A 117 4.86 -23.33 -9.46
C GLU A 117 3.53 -23.97 -9.04
N LEU A 118 2.94 -23.53 -7.92
CA LEU A 118 1.65 -24.06 -7.44
C LEU A 118 0.52 -23.75 -8.42
N MET A 119 0.51 -22.54 -9.00
CA MET A 119 -0.47 -22.16 -10.01
C MET A 119 -0.34 -23.00 -11.26
N ALA A 120 0.86 -23.30 -11.75
CA ALA A 120 1.05 -24.16 -12.92
C ALA A 120 0.53 -25.58 -12.68
N VAL A 121 0.76 -26.13 -11.47
CA VAL A 121 0.22 -27.45 -11.10
C VAL A 121 -1.31 -27.43 -11.06
N GLN A 122 -1.91 -26.41 -10.46
CA GLN A 122 -3.36 -26.24 -10.45
C GLN A 122 -3.91 -26.09 -11.87
N ASP A 123 -3.24 -25.28 -12.70
CA ASP A 123 -3.67 -24.98 -14.05
C ASP A 123 -3.60 -26.20 -14.96
N PHE A 124 -2.57 -27.03 -14.80
CA PHE A 124 -2.45 -28.30 -15.49
C PHE A 124 -3.58 -29.27 -15.13
N LYS A 125 -3.98 -29.33 -13.87
CA LYS A 125 -5.13 -30.15 -13.44
C LYS A 125 -6.44 -29.67 -14.07
N GLU A 126 -6.61 -28.37 -14.27
CA GLU A 126 -7.85 -27.78 -14.79
C GLU A 126 -7.89 -27.75 -16.33
N ARG A 127 -6.77 -27.49 -17.01
CA ARG A 127 -6.70 -27.21 -18.45
C ARG A 127 -5.85 -28.20 -19.26
N GLY A 128 -5.13 -29.12 -18.62
CA GLY A 128 -4.24 -30.09 -19.29
C GLY A 128 -3.21 -29.39 -20.17
N ASP A 129 -3.13 -29.78 -21.45
CA ASP A 129 -2.15 -29.28 -22.41
C ASP A 129 -2.25 -27.78 -22.73
N ARG A 130 -3.35 -27.11 -22.34
CA ARG A 130 -3.52 -25.66 -22.49
C ARG A 130 -3.08 -24.86 -21.25
N ALA A 131 -2.57 -25.54 -20.23
CA ALA A 131 -2.14 -24.90 -19.01
C ALA A 131 -0.92 -24.02 -19.24
N LEU A 132 -0.85 -22.92 -18.49
CA LEU A 132 0.31 -22.07 -18.46
C LEU A 132 1.44 -22.76 -17.67
N SER A 133 2.67 -22.61 -18.16
CA SER A 133 3.85 -23.04 -17.42
C SER A 133 4.11 -22.14 -16.22
N ALA A 134 4.91 -22.61 -15.26
CA ALA A 134 5.33 -21.81 -14.11
C ALA A 134 6.03 -20.51 -14.55
N ALA A 135 6.83 -20.53 -15.62
CA ALA A 135 7.49 -19.33 -16.15
C ALA A 135 6.49 -18.29 -16.65
N GLN A 136 5.41 -18.71 -17.31
CA GLN A 136 4.36 -17.81 -17.78
C GLN A 136 3.54 -17.23 -16.62
N HIS A 137 3.25 -18.04 -15.59
CA HIS A 137 2.63 -17.52 -14.37
C HIS A 137 3.54 -16.52 -13.65
N LEU A 138 4.85 -16.78 -13.59
CA LEU A 138 5.81 -15.86 -12.98
C LEU A 138 5.85 -14.52 -13.73
N GLU A 139 5.90 -14.55 -15.07
CA GLU A 139 5.85 -13.34 -15.90
C GLU A 139 4.59 -12.52 -15.62
N LEU A 140 3.42 -13.18 -15.48
CA LEU A 140 2.18 -12.51 -15.11
C LEU A 140 2.21 -11.90 -13.70
N LEU A 141 2.88 -12.55 -12.75
CA LEU A 141 3.01 -12.06 -11.36
C LEU A 141 3.98 -10.88 -11.24
N GLU A 142 5.01 -10.85 -12.08
CA GLU A 142 6.04 -9.81 -12.14
C GLU A 142 5.59 -8.58 -12.93
N LYS A 143 4.61 -8.74 -13.83
CA LYS A 143 4.06 -7.62 -14.58
C LYS A 143 3.47 -6.57 -13.64
N ASP A 144 4.13 -5.41 -13.59
CA ASP A 144 3.68 -4.30 -12.77
C ASP A 144 2.54 -3.57 -13.47
N PHE A 145 1.32 -3.76 -12.97
CA PHE A 145 0.14 -3.04 -13.43
C PHE A 145 -0.08 -1.73 -12.66
N THR A 146 0.94 -1.19 -11.98
CA THR A 146 0.78 0.10 -11.31
C THR A 146 0.80 1.27 -12.27
N PRO A 147 -0.07 2.26 -12.06
CA PRO A 147 0.09 3.56 -12.70
C PRO A 147 1.44 4.15 -12.28
N PHE A 148 2.08 4.87 -13.20
CA PHE A 148 3.37 5.52 -12.95
C PHE A 148 3.30 6.38 -11.67
N ALA A 149 4.08 6.01 -10.64
CA ALA A 149 3.97 6.59 -9.29
C ALA A 149 4.13 8.11 -9.27
N LEU A 150 5.04 8.65 -10.10
CA LEU A 150 5.26 10.09 -10.22
C LEU A 150 4.06 10.78 -10.88
N GLY A 151 3.45 10.17 -11.90
CA GLY A 151 2.25 10.71 -12.54
C GLY A 151 1.06 10.74 -11.57
N SER A 152 0.87 9.67 -10.78
CA SER A 152 -0.16 9.62 -9.74
C SER A 152 0.08 10.68 -8.65
N THR A 153 1.34 10.85 -8.22
CA THR A 153 1.71 11.87 -7.23
C THR A 153 1.45 13.29 -7.77
N LEU A 154 1.84 13.55 -9.01
CA LEU A 154 1.58 14.82 -9.69
C LEU A 154 0.08 15.09 -9.79
N ALA A 155 -0.72 14.10 -10.16
CA ALA A 155 -2.18 14.23 -10.21
C ALA A 155 -2.76 14.63 -8.84
N VAL A 156 -2.31 14.00 -7.75
CA VAL A 156 -2.74 14.36 -6.39
C VAL A 156 -2.34 15.80 -6.03
N LEU A 157 -1.11 16.21 -6.34
CA LEU A 157 -0.65 17.58 -6.05
C LEU A 157 -1.43 18.63 -6.84
N LEU A 158 -1.70 18.37 -8.13
CA LEU A 158 -2.51 19.26 -8.98
C LEU A 158 -3.93 19.38 -8.46
N PHE A 159 -4.54 18.27 -8.02
CA PHE A 159 -5.86 18.26 -7.41
C PHE A 159 -5.90 19.07 -6.10
N ILE A 160 -4.94 18.84 -5.18
CA ILE A 160 -4.85 19.60 -3.92
C ILE A 160 -4.63 21.08 -4.21
N GLY A 161 -3.76 21.40 -5.18
CA GLY A 161 -3.52 22.77 -5.62
C GLY A 161 -4.80 23.43 -6.14
N TRP A 162 -5.55 22.74 -7.01
CA TRP A 162 -6.82 23.22 -7.54
C TRP A 162 -7.84 23.48 -6.43
N VAL A 163 -8.07 22.52 -5.54
CA VAL A 163 -8.99 22.69 -4.39
C VAL A 163 -8.55 23.86 -3.50
N SER A 164 -7.25 23.95 -3.20
CA SER A 164 -6.70 25.06 -2.39
C SER A 164 -6.91 26.41 -3.06
N SER A 165 -6.77 26.48 -4.38
CA SER A 165 -6.99 27.73 -5.12
C SER A 165 -8.45 28.19 -5.05
N LEU A 166 -9.42 27.27 -5.05
CA LEU A 166 -10.84 27.60 -4.85
C LEU A 166 -11.10 28.16 -3.46
N PHE A 167 -10.50 27.57 -2.41
CA PHE A 167 -10.58 28.11 -1.05
C PHE A 167 -9.96 29.51 -0.94
N ILE A 168 -8.79 29.73 -1.55
CA ILE A 168 -8.14 31.04 -1.58
C ILE A 168 -9.00 32.05 -2.34
N LEU A 169 -9.62 31.65 -3.46
CA LEU A 169 -10.54 32.50 -4.23
C LEU A 169 -11.75 32.90 -3.39
N ALA A 170 -12.36 31.95 -2.68
CA ALA A 170 -13.52 32.21 -1.83
C ALA A 170 -13.17 33.14 -0.65
N TRP A 171 -12.00 32.95 -0.04
CA TRP A 171 -11.60 33.69 1.16
C TRP A 171 -11.01 35.07 0.87
N PHE A 172 -10.22 35.21 -0.20
CA PHE A 172 -9.48 36.43 -0.53
C PHE A 172 -10.01 37.15 -1.78
N GLY A 173 -10.82 36.48 -2.61
CA GLY A 173 -11.44 37.07 -3.78
C GLY A 173 -12.70 37.89 -3.47
N MET A 174 -13.31 37.67 -2.30
CA MET A 174 -14.51 38.36 -1.85
C MET A 174 -14.26 39.15 -0.55
N SER A 175 -14.67 40.42 -0.54
CA SER A 175 -14.77 41.21 0.69
C SER A 175 -15.90 40.68 1.57
N LYS A 176 -15.85 40.99 2.87
CA LYS A 176 -16.95 40.71 3.83
C LYS A 176 -18.28 41.33 3.39
N ASP A 177 -18.23 42.39 2.59
CA ASP A 177 -19.40 43.08 2.03
C ASP A 177 -19.90 42.45 0.72
N GLY A 178 -19.36 41.29 0.30
CA GLY A 178 -19.68 40.63 -0.96
C GLY A 178 -19.03 41.27 -2.21
N LYS A 179 -18.23 42.32 -2.05
CA LYS A 179 -17.53 42.97 -3.17
C LYS A 179 -16.39 42.09 -3.68
N ILE A 180 -16.33 41.87 -4.98
CA ILE A 180 -15.29 41.05 -5.62
C ILE A 180 -14.06 41.90 -5.94
N TYR A 181 -12.88 41.44 -5.54
CA TYR A 181 -11.61 42.07 -5.93
C TYR A 181 -11.12 41.50 -7.26
N TRP A 182 -11.62 42.06 -8.36
CA TRP A 182 -11.44 41.55 -9.73
C TRP A 182 -10.00 41.13 -10.10
N PRO A 183 -8.93 41.91 -9.83
CA PRO A 183 -7.58 41.49 -10.22
C PRO A 183 -7.12 40.21 -9.52
N ARG A 184 -7.46 40.05 -8.23
CA ARG A 184 -7.13 38.84 -7.46
C ARG A 184 -8.01 37.68 -7.85
N PHE A 185 -9.30 37.94 -8.05
CA PHE A 185 -10.28 36.94 -8.47
C PHE A 185 -9.90 36.33 -9.82
N VAL A 186 -9.56 37.15 -10.82
CA VAL A 186 -9.13 36.68 -12.14
C VAL A 186 -7.78 35.95 -12.04
N GLY A 187 -6.79 36.50 -11.34
CA GLY A 187 -5.48 35.85 -11.21
C GLY A 187 -5.56 34.46 -10.58
N ILE A 188 -6.25 34.33 -9.44
CA ILE A 188 -6.44 33.04 -8.77
C ILE A 188 -7.34 32.12 -9.60
N GLY A 189 -8.37 32.66 -10.27
CA GLY A 189 -9.24 31.90 -11.16
C GLY A 189 -8.51 31.27 -12.34
N VAL A 190 -7.59 32.00 -12.99
CA VAL A 190 -6.74 31.48 -14.06
C VAL A 190 -5.84 30.36 -13.52
N VAL A 191 -5.20 30.54 -12.37
CA VAL A 191 -4.39 29.49 -11.72
C VAL A 191 -5.23 28.24 -11.45
N SER A 192 -6.45 28.41 -10.93
CA SER A 192 -7.38 27.31 -10.69
C SER A 192 -7.71 26.53 -11.97
N ILE A 193 -8.02 27.24 -13.07
CA ILE A 193 -8.32 26.61 -14.36
C ILE A 193 -7.10 25.88 -14.92
N CYS A 194 -5.90 26.48 -14.84
CA CYS A 194 -4.67 25.83 -15.28
C CYS A 194 -4.38 24.55 -14.48
N LEU A 195 -4.52 24.58 -13.15
CA LEU A 195 -4.33 23.41 -12.31
C LEU A 195 -5.32 22.28 -12.65
N LEU A 196 -6.60 22.63 -12.88
CA LEU A 196 -7.62 21.67 -13.29
C LEU A 196 -7.29 21.06 -14.66
N ALA A 197 -6.91 21.87 -15.64
CA ALA A 197 -6.54 21.40 -16.98
C ALA A 197 -5.30 20.48 -16.92
N SER A 198 -4.26 20.87 -16.19
CA SER A 198 -3.07 20.05 -15.97
C SER A 198 -3.42 18.73 -15.26
N TRP A 199 -4.34 18.75 -14.30
CA TRP A 199 -4.78 17.54 -13.61
C TRP A 199 -5.47 16.57 -14.57
N LEU A 200 -6.40 17.05 -15.39
CA LEU A 200 -7.10 16.24 -16.40
C LEU A 200 -6.14 15.65 -17.44
N VAL A 201 -5.17 16.42 -17.93
CA VAL A 201 -4.13 15.92 -18.84
C VAL A 201 -3.29 14.84 -18.17
N THR A 202 -2.93 15.04 -16.90
CA THR A 202 -2.15 14.03 -16.14
C THR A 202 -2.94 12.74 -15.97
N LEU A 203 -4.24 12.82 -15.66
CA LEU A 203 -5.10 11.63 -15.57
C LEU A 203 -5.30 10.92 -16.90
N TRP A 204 -5.31 11.65 -18.02
CA TRP A 204 -5.44 11.04 -19.35
C TRP A 204 -4.16 10.31 -19.79
N LEU A 205 -3.00 10.74 -19.29
CA LEU A 205 -1.70 10.12 -19.59
C LEU A 205 -1.34 8.95 -18.65
N LEU A 206 -2.08 8.77 -17.55
CA LEU A 206 -1.92 7.67 -16.58
C LEU A 206 -2.73 6.45 -17.00
#